data_AF-A0A952E0G2-F1
#
_entry.id   AF-A0A952E0G2-F1
#
_cell.length_a   1.000
_cell.length_b   1.000
_cell.length_c   1.000
_cell.angle_alpha   90.00
_cell.angle_beta   90.00
_cell.angle_gamma   90.00
#
_symmetry.space_group_name_H-M   'P 1'
#
loop_
_entity.id
_entity.type
_entity.pdbx_description
1 polymer ?
#
loop_
_entity_poly.entity_id
_entity_poly.type
_entity_poly.pdbx_seq_one_letter_code
_entity_poly.pdbx_strand_id
1 'polypeptide(L)'
;MICGRVGVTTEKRENRKVERELNMEFEQKKYTAEEVIALRRRVEYEDQLLNSRTAIVLTLNGLMAVAAGLSLPEIARIITAVIIIFVDALWIVCSLDAQHYIHDLTARINLSEHTPIDETIRGELKKHWFRIGTTFFTSVVIPALLLVGWVLGLLMSIWCSS
;
A
#
# COMPACT_ATOMS: atom_id res chain seq x y z
N MET A 1 14.17 56.29 16.51
CA MET A 1 13.13 55.66 15.68
C MET A 1 13.35 54.14 15.72
N ILE A 2 12.87 53.46 16.77
CA ILE A 2 13.00 52.01 16.92
C ILE A 2 11.69 51.52 17.52
N CYS A 3 10.80 50.98 16.69
CA CYS A 3 9.61 50.29 17.14
C CYS A 3 9.24 49.25 16.08
N GLY A 4 9.09 47.98 16.49
CA GLY A 4 8.53 46.93 15.64
C GLY A 4 9.44 45.72 15.42
N ARG A 5 9.76 44.96 16.47
CA ARG A 5 10.22 43.55 16.31
C ARG A 5 10.03 42.71 17.59
N VAL A 6 8.81 42.64 18.12
CA VAL A 6 8.50 41.78 19.29
C VAL A 6 7.28 40.86 19.07
N GLY A 7 6.55 40.99 17.96
CA GLY A 7 5.28 40.26 17.74
C GLY A 7 5.38 38.85 17.15
N VAL A 8 6.51 38.47 16.52
CA VAL A 8 6.57 37.23 15.69
C VAL A 8 6.95 35.98 16.50
N THR A 9 7.47 36.14 17.73
CA THR A 9 7.98 35.02 18.53
C THR A 9 6.96 34.38 19.47
N THR A 10 5.87 35.07 19.80
CA THR A 10 4.83 34.59 20.72
C THR A 10 3.85 33.64 20.03
N GLU A 11 3.40 33.97 18.82
CA GLU A 11 2.46 33.14 18.03
C GLU A 11 3.06 31.78 17.65
N LYS A 12 4.36 31.74 17.30
CA LYS A 12 5.08 30.49 17.01
C LYS A 12 5.37 29.63 18.25
N ARG A 13 5.16 30.16 19.46
CA ARG A 13 5.25 29.40 20.72
C ARG A 13 3.88 28.85 21.14
N GLU A 14 2.80 29.59 20.89
CA GLU A 14 1.43 29.09 21.12
C GLU A 14 1.07 27.96 20.16
N ASN A 15 1.35 28.10 18.85
CA ASN A 15 1.04 27.02 17.89
C ASN A 15 1.79 25.72 18.20
N ARG A 16 3.02 25.80 18.72
CA ARG A 16 3.78 24.61 19.17
C ARG A 16 3.29 24.02 20.50
N LYS A 17 2.57 24.78 21.32
CA LYS A 17 1.91 24.24 22.51
C LYS A 17 0.61 23.55 22.11
N VAL A 18 -0.20 24.18 21.27
CA VAL A 18 -1.46 23.60 20.76
C VAL A 18 -1.18 22.30 19.99
N GLU A 19 -0.14 22.25 19.16
CA GLU A 19 0.25 21.04 18.42
C GLU A 19 0.76 19.92 19.34
N ARG A 20 1.39 20.26 20.48
CA ARG A 20 1.78 19.27 21.50
C ARG A 20 0.60 18.79 22.34
N GLU A 21 -0.33 19.67 22.66
CA GLU A 21 -1.55 19.32 23.39
C GLU A 21 -2.46 18.45 22.53
N LEU A 22 -2.64 18.78 21.24
CA LEU A 22 -3.34 17.93 20.26
C LEU A 22 -2.64 16.60 20.05
N ASN A 23 -1.30 16.56 19.98
CA ASN A 23 -0.56 15.30 19.90
C ASN A 23 -0.67 14.48 21.19
N MET A 24 -0.71 15.10 22.37
CA MET A 24 -0.96 14.38 23.63
C MET A 24 -2.40 13.89 23.75
N GLU A 25 -3.39 14.63 23.24
CA GLU A 25 -4.79 14.22 23.19
C GLU A 25 -5.01 13.08 22.17
N PHE A 26 -4.26 13.09 21.07
CA PHE A 26 -4.18 11.97 20.13
C PHE A 26 -3.44 10.76 20.70
N GLU A 27 -2.41 10.95 21.54
CA GLU A 27 -1.69 9.86 22.21
C GLU A 27 -2.46 9.22 23.38
N GLN A 28 -3.47 9.90 23.95
CA GLN A 28 -4.22 9.37 25.10
C GLN A 28 -5.59 8.77 24.79
N LYS A 29 -5.95 8.62 23.51
CA LYS A 29 -7.14 7.82 23.16
C LYS A 29 -6.81 6.34 23.31
N LYS A 30 -6.84 5.85 24.56
CA LYS A 30 -6.81 4.42 24.87
C LYS A 30 -7.99 3.78 24.16
N TYR A 31 -7.71 3.06 23.09
CA TYR A 31 -8.73 2.25 22.42
C TYR A 31 -9.16 1.15 23.37
N THR A 32 -10.47 0.94 23.45
CA THR A 32 -11.04 -0.20 24.18
C THR A 32 -10.65 -1.51 23.49
N ALA A 33 -10.65 -2.62 24.22
CA ALA A 33 -10.34 -3.94 23.65
C ALA A 33 -11.26 -4.28 22.46
N GLU A 34 -12.53 -3.85 22.50
CA GLU A 34 -13.48 -4.02 21.41
C GLU A 34 -13.09 -3.23 20.15
N GLU A 35 -12.60 -1.99 20.30
CA GLU A 35 -12.12 -1.17 19.18
C GLU A 35 -10.87 -1.76 18.54
N VAL A 36 -9.94 -2.31 19.33
CA VAL A 36 -8.74 -2.99 18.82
C VAL A 36 -9.12 -4.22 18.00
N ILE A 37 -10.07 -5.04 18.48
CA ILE A 37 -10.57 -6.21 17.75
C ILE A 37 -11.29 -5.78 16.46
N ALA A 38 -12.08 -4.70 16.49
CA ALA A 38 -12.76 -4.18 15.31
C ALA A 38 -11.78 -3.65 14.25
N LEU A 39 -10.72 -2.94 14.68
CA LEU A 39 -9.64 -2.48 13.81
C LEU A 39 -8.89 -3.66 13.20
N ARG A 40 -8.58 -4.69 14.00
CA ARG A 40 -7.94 -5.91 13.51
C ARG A 40 -8.76 -6.61 12.43
N ARG A 41 -10.08 -6.79 12.64
CA ARG A 41 -10.96 -7.37 11.62
C ARG A 41 -10.98 -6.57 10.32
N ARG A 42 -10.93 -5.23 10.41
CA ARG A 42 -10.83 -4.36 9.24
C ARG A 42 -9.51 -4.58 8.49
N VAL A 43 -8.39 -4.64 9.20
CA VAL A 43 -7.08 -4.92 8.59
C VAL A 43 -7.07 -6.28 7.89
N GLU A 44 -7.59 -7.32 8.54
CA GLU A 44 -7.67 -8.66 7.95
C GLU A 44 -8.56 -8.71 6.69
N TYR A 45 -9.68 -7.96 6.70
CA TYR A 45 -10.55 -7.83 5.54
C TYR A 45 -9.87 -7.11 4.37
N GLU A 46 -9.19 -5.99 4.62
CA GLU A 46 -8.48 -5.24 3.58
C GLU A 46 -7.31 -6.05 3.00
N ASP A 47 -6.55 -6.79 3.82
CA ASP A 47 -5.47 -7.67 3.37
C ASP A 47 -6.00 -8.81 2.48
N GLN A 48 -7.12 -9.45 2.88
CA GLN A 48 -7.78 -10.46 2.04
C GLN A 48 -8.28 -9.87 0.73
N LEU A 49 -8.89 -8.68 0.79
CA LEU A 49 -9.40 -7.99 -0.38
C LEU A 49 -8.28 -7.68 -1.37
N LEU A 50 -7.15 -7.14 -0.89
CA LEU A 50 -5.96 -6.86 -1.69
C LEU A 50 -5.36 -8.14 -2.30
N ASN A 51 -5.34 -9.24 -1.55
CA ASN A 51 -4.84 -10.52 -2.05
C ASN A 51 -5.74 -11.10 -3.15
N SER A 52 -7.06 -11.11 -2.95
CA SER A 52 -8.02 -11.56 -3.98
C SER A 52 -7.93 -10.73 -5.26
N ARG A 53 -7.82 -9.40 -5.09
CA ARG A 53 -7.57 -8.43 -6.14
C ARG A 53 -6.29 -8.75 -6.91
N THR A 54 -5.20 -9.01 -6.21
CA THR A 54 -3.90 -9.36 -6.81
C THR A 54 -3.97 -10.66 -7.60
N ALA A 55 -4.64 -11.68 -7.06
CA ALA A 55 -4.81 -12.96 -7.75
C ALA A 55 -5.52 -12.80 -9.11
N ILE A 56 -6.53 -11.93 -9.19
CA ILE A 56 -7.23 -11.64 -10.45
C ILE A 56 -6.28 -10.99 -11.45
N VAL A 57 -5.51 -9.97 -11.03
CA VAL A 57 -4.56 -9.27 -11.91
C VAL A 57 -3.47 -10.20 -12.43
N LEU A 58 -2.91 -11.05 -11.56
CA LEU A 58 -1.91 -12.05 -11.96
C LEU A 58 -2.48 -13.06 -12.95
N THR A 59 -3.73 -13.49 -12.74
CA THR A 59 -4.41 -14.43 -13.65
C THR A 59 -4.65 -13.79 -15.01
N LEU A 60 -5.14 -12.54 -15.05
CA LEU A 60 -5.33 -11.80 -16.28
C LEU A 60 -4.01 -11.57 -17.02
N ASN A 61 -2.95 -11.21 -16.31
CA ASN A 61 -1.62 -11.08 -16.87
C ASN A 61 -1.14 -12.38 -17.52
N GLY A 62 -1.29 -13.52 -16.82
CA GLY A 62 -0.92 -14.82 -17.35
C GLY A 62 -1.70 -15.18 -18.63
N LEU A 63 -3.02 -14.96 -18.62
CA LEU A 63 -3.87 -15.20 -19.79
C LEU A 63 -3.48 -14.31 -20.97
N MET A 64 -3.17 -13.04 -20.71
CA MET A 64 -2.76 -12.12 -21.76
C MET A 64 -1.36 -12.42 -22.29
N ALA A 65 -0.43 -12.87 -21.45
CA ALA A 65 0.89 -13.33 -21.89
C ALA A 65 0.78 -14.53 -22.83
N VAL A 66 -0.09 -15.48 -22.50
CA VAL A 66 -0.43 -16.61 -23.39
C VAL A 66 -1.07 -16.11 -24.68
N ALA A 67 -2.02 -15.17 -24.60
CA ALA A 67 -2.64 -14.58 -25.79
C ALA A 67 -1.64 -13.87 -26.69
N ALA A 68 -0.70 -13.11 -26.12
CA ALA A 68 0.37 -12.43 -26.86
C ALA A 68 1.34 -13.41 -27.53
N GLY A 69 1.61 -14.56 -26.88
CA GLY A 69 2.42 -15.65 -27.43
C GLY A 69 1.74 -16.41 -28.57
N LEU A 70 0.41 -16.39 -28.65
CA LEU A 70 -0.31 -16.89 -29.82
C LEU A 70 -0.01 -16.01 -31.04
N SER A 71 -0.23 -16.55 -32.24
CA SER A 71 0.01 -15.94 -33.55
C SER A 71 -0.94 -14.76 -33.87
N LEU A 72 -1.06 -13.82 -32.93
CA LEU A 72 -1.74 -12.54 -33.10
C LEU A 72 -0.99 -11.66 -34.12
N PRO A 73 -1.72 -10.83 -34.88
CA PRO A 73 -1.13 -9.75 -35.66
C PRO A 73 -0.26 -8.84 -34.78
N GLU A 74 0.83 -8.35 -35.34
CA GLU A 74 1.82 -7.52 -34.62
C GLU A 74 1.18 -6.29 -33.94
N ILE A 75 0.29 -5.60 -34.65
CA ILE A 75 -0.46 -4.46 -34.12
C ILE A 75 -1.29 -4.86 -32.89
N ALA A 76 -1.96 -6.02 -32.92
CA ALA A 76 -2.77 -6.51 -31.80
C ALA A 76 -1.90 -6.87 -30.59
N ARG A 77 -0.67 -7.38 -30.81
CA ARG A 77 0.28 -7.64 -29.73
C ARG A 77 0.76 -6.35 -29.06
N ILE A 78 1.08 -5.32 -29.85
CA ILE A 78 1.51 -4.01 -29.33
C ILE A 78 0.38 -3.38 -28.51
N ILE A 79 -0.85 -3.35 -29.04
CA ILE A 79 -2.02 -2.81 -28.31
C ILE A 79 -2.24 -3.56 -27.00
N THR A 80 -2.21 -4.89 -27.03
CA THR A 80 -2.35 -5.72 -25.83
C THR A 80 -1.27 -5.40 -24.79
N ALA A 81 -0.01 -5.32 -25.21
CA ALA A 81 1.10 -4.98 -24.31
C ALA A 81 0.93 -3.59 -23.68
N VAL A 82 0.51 -2.58 -24.45
CA VAL A 82 0.26 -1.22 -23.92
C VAL A 82 -0.86 -1.22 -22.88
N ILE A 83 -1.97 -1.91 -23.15
CA ILE A 83 -3.09 -2.01 -22.21
C ILE A 83 -2.63 -2.64 -20.89
N ILE A 84 -1.85 -3.71 -20.95
CA ILE A 84 -1.40 -4.42 -19.76
C ILE A 84 -0.41 -3.57 -18.95
N ILE A 85 0.54 -2.91 -19.61
CA ILE A 85 1.46 -1.99 -18.95
C ILE A 85 0.68 -0.91 -18.20
N PHE A 86 -0.37 -0.35 -18.81
CA PHE A 86 -1.20 0.66 -18.16
C PHE A 86 -1.96 0.11 -16.94
N VAL A 87 -2.55 -1.09 -17.07
CA VAL A 87 -3.25 -1.76 -15.97
C VAL A 87 -2.29 -2.09 -14.82
N ASP A 88 -1.11 -2.62 -15.11
CA ASP A 88 -0.09 -2.96 -14.12
C ASP A 88 0.45 -1.72 -13.42
N ALA A 89 0.67 -0.62 -14.14
CA ALA A 89 1.11 0.65 -13.55
C ALA A 89 0.06 1.22 -12.59
N LEU A 90 -1.20 1.28 -13.02
CA LEU A 90 -2.31 1.69 -12.16
C LEU A 90 -2.46 0.77 -10.95
N TRP A 91 -2.28 -0.53 -11.14
CA TRP A 91 -2.33 -1.51 -10.07
C TRP A 91 -1.28 -1.25 -9.00
N ILE A 92 -0.02 -1.04 -9.40
CA ILE A 92 1.08 -0.80 -8.48
C ILE A 92 0.81 0.44 -7.64
N VAL A 93 0.32 1.53 -8.23
CA VAL A 93 -0.03 2.75 -7.49
C VAL A 93 -1.14 2.47 -6.47
N CYS A 94 -2.25 1.86 -6.89
CA CYS A 94 -3.35 1.53 -5.98
C CYS A 94 -2.94 0.55 -4.87
N SER A 95 -2.06 -0.39 -5.18
CA SER A 95 -1.53 -1.39 -4.23
C SER A 95 -0.64 -0.73 -3.18
N LEU A 96 0.21 0.21 -3.58
CA LEU A 96 1.05 0.99 -2.67
C LEU A 96 0.22 1.85 -1.70
N ASP A 97 -0.85 2.49 -2.18
CA ASP A 97 -1.75 3.27 -1.33
C ASP A 97 -2.48 2.38 -0.32
N ALA A 98 -2.98 1.22 -0.77
CA ALA A 98 -3.63 0.25 0.11
C ALA A 98 -2.67 -0.31 1.18
N GLN A 99 -1.42 -0.59 0.80
CA GLN A 99 -0.37 -1.03 1.73
C GLN A 99 -0.04 0.05 2.76
N HIS A 100 0.09 1.31 2.35
CA HIS A 100 0.29 2.42 3.27
C HIS A 100 -0.86 2.55 4.28
N TYR A 101 -2.10 2.41 3.82
CA TYR A 101 -3.27 2.46 4.68
C TYR A 101 -3.29 1.31 5.71
N ILE A 102 -2.98 0.09 5.28
CA ILE A 102 -2.86 -1.08 6.17
C ILE A 102 -1.73 -0.88 7.19
N HIS A 103 -0.59 -0.33 6.75
CA HIS A 103 0.53 -0.04 7.63
C HIS A 103 0.19 1.03 8.67
N ASP A 104 -0.51 2.11 8.29
CA ASP A 104 -0.95 3.16 9.23
C ASP A 104 -1.93 2.61 10.27
N LEU A 105 -2.90 1.78 9.84
CA LEU A 105 -3.83 1.09 10.74
C LEU A 105 -3.10 0.15 11.71
N THR A 106 -2.12 -0.59 11.22
CA THR A 106 -1.32 -1.52 12.03
C THR A 106 -0.44 -0.77 13.04
N ALA A 107 0.14 0.37 12.65
CA ALA A 107 0.92 1.23 13.55
C ALA A 107 0.04 1.77 14.69
N ARG A 108 -1.20 2.18 14.39
CA ARG A 108 -2.17 2.64 15.40
C ARG A 108 -2.57 1.53 16.37
N ILE A 109 -2.71 0.28 15.90
CA ILE A 109 -2.98 -0.88 16.77
C ILE A 109 -1.81 -1.14 17.72
N ASN A 110 -0.57 -1.08 17.22
CA ASN A 110 0.64 -1.31 18.03
C ASN A 110 0.84 -0.24 19.11
N LEU A 111 0.56 1.03 18.80
CA LEU A 111 0.57 2.14 19.78
C LEU A 111 -0.47 1.94 20.91
N SER A 112 -1.59 1.27 20.60
CA SER A 112 -2.62 0.94 21.59
C SER A 112 -2.29 -0.27 22.46
N GLU A 113 -1.26 -1.05 22.13
CA GLU A 113 -0.95 -2.36 22.75
C GLU A 113 -0.18 -2.24 24.09
N HIS A 114 -0.06 -1.03 24.67
CA HIS A 114 0.45 -0.85 26.04
C HIS A 114 -0.51 -1.28 27.15
N THR A 115 -1.69 -1.80 26.81
CA THR A 115 -2.57 -2.53 27.73
C THR A 115 -2.24 -4.02 27.73
N PRO A 116 -2.31 -4.72 28.88
CA PRO A 116 -1.97 -6.15 28.98
C PRO A 116 -3.02 -6.98 28.24
N ILE A 117 -2.82 -7.14 26.94
CA ILE A 117 -3.62 -8.00 26.07
C ILE A 117 -2.87 -9.33 25.98
N ASP A 118 -3.60 -10.42 26.24
CA ASP A 118 -3.15 -11.82 26.33
C ASP A 118 -2.02 -12.19 25.36
N GLU A 119 -1.04 -12.95 25.86
CA GLU A 119 0.09 -13.49 25.08
C GLU A 119 -0.35 -14.28 23.83
N THR A 120 -1.58 -14.82 23.86
CA THR A 120 -2.26 -15.49 22.75
C THR A 120 -2.48 -14.56 21.54
N ILE A 121 -2.81 -13.29 21.77
CA ILE A 121 -3.05 -12.29 20.71
C ILE A 121 -1.72 -11.79 20.15
N ARG A 122 -0.69 -11.70 21.00
CA ARG A 122 0.66 -11.30 20.60
C ARG A 122 1.31 -12.26 19.61
N GLY A 123 1.04 -13.56 19.76
CA GLY A 123 1.48 -14.61 18.83
C GLY A 123 0.85 -14.47 17.44
N GLU A 124 -0.44 -14.13 17.38
CA GLU A 124 -1.13 -13.89 16.11
C GLU A 124 -0.69 -12.59 15.43
N LEU A 125 -0.38 -11.55 16.21
CA LEU A 125 0.16 -10.28 15.69
C LEU A 125 1.51 -10.47 14.98
N LYS A 126 2.43 -11.27 15.55
CA LYS A 126 3.69 -11.60 14.89
C LYS A 126 3.49 -12.34 13.57
N LYS A 127 2.51 -13.25 13.53
CA LYS A 127 2.18 -14.03 12.33
C LYS A 127 1.56 -13.14 11.24
N HIS A 128 0.74 -12.17 11.64
CA HIS A 128 0.16 -11.17 10.75
C HIS A 128 1.22 -10.23 10.16
N TRP A 129 2.21 -9.82 10.95
CA TRP A 129 3.35 -9.02 10.47
C TRP A 129 4.17 -9.73 9.38
N PHE A 130 4.43 -11.02 9.58
CA PHE A 130 5.09 -11.82 8.55
C PHE A 130 4.24 -11.92 7.28
N ARG A 131 2.92 -11.97 7.44
CA ARG A 131 1.96 -12.00 6.33
C ARG A 131 1.91 -10.69 5.55
N ILE A 132 1.95 -9.53 6.22
CA ILE A 132 2.00 -8.20 5.58
C ILE A 132 3.22 -8.09 4.66
N GLY A 133 4.39 -8.57 5.12
CA GLY A 133 5.60 -8.61 4.29
C GLY A 133 5.44 -9.49 3.04
N THR A 134 4.76 -10.63 3.16
CA THR A 134 4.45 -11.48 2.00
C THR A 134 3.40 -10.86 1.07
N THR A 135 2.41 -10.14 1.59
CA THR A 135 1.40 -9.44 0.78
C THR A 135 2.04 -8.33 -0.03
N PHE A 136 3.00 -7.58 0.52
CA PHE A 136 3.74 -6.58 -0.25
C PHE A 136 4.48 -7.21 -1.44
N PHE A 137 5.15 -8.35 -1.21
CA PHE A 137 5.85 -9.05 -2.28
C PHE A 137 4.90 -9.50 -3.39
N THR A 138 3.77 -10.10 -3.05
CA THR A 138 2.82 -10.60 -4.05
C THR A 138 2.08 -9.49 -4.78
N SER A 139 1.72 -8.41 -4.08
CA SER A 139 0.86 -7.34 -4.61
C SER A 139 1.61 -6.20 -5.31
N VAL A 140 2.93 -6.07 -5.09
CA VAL A 140 3.75 -5.00 -5.69
C VAL A 140 4.92 -5.57 -6.48
N VAL A 141 5.72 -6.46 -5.89
CA VAL A 141 6.96 -6.95 -6.54
C VAL A 141 6.64 -7.81 -7.75
N ILE A 142 5.68 -8.74 -7.65
CA ILE A 142 5.30 -9.59 -8.79
C ILE A 142 4.71 -8.75 -9.94
N PRO A 143 3.73 -7.85 -9.74
CA PRO A 143 3.25 -6.96 -10.80
C PRO A 143 4.34 -6.06 -11.39
N ALA A 144 5.27 -5.56 -10.57
CA ALA A 144 6.39 -4.76 -11.08
C ALA A 144 7.32 -5.57 -12.00
N LEU A 145 7.62 -6.83 -11.65
CA LEU A 145 8.38 -7.74 -12.52
C LEU A 145 7.64 -8.04 -13.83
N LEU A 146 6.32 -8.23 -13.77
CA LEU A 146 5.49 -8.42 -14.96
C LEU A 146 5.52 -7.19 -15.87
N LEU A 147 5.36 -5.99 -15.29
CA LEU A 147 5.44 -4.73 -16.02
C LEU A 147 6.79 -4.57 -16.74
N VAL A 148 7.90 -4.86 -16.07
CA VAL A 148 9.23 -4.87 -16.72
C VAL A 148 9.28 -5.87 -17.87
N GLY A 149 8.72 -7.07 -17.69
CA GLY A 149 8.62 -8.08 -18.75
C GLY A 149 7.85 -7.59 -19.97
N TRP A 150 6.71 -6.94 -19.76
CA TRP A 150 5.89 -6.37 -20.85
C TRP A 150 6.59 -5.22 -21.56
N VAL A 151 7.27 -4.33 -20.83
CA VAL A 151 8.05 -3.23 -21.42
C VAL A 151 9.17 -3.78 -22.30
N LEU A 152 9.92 -4.78 -21.81
CA LEU A 152 10.97 -5.43 -22.60
C LEU A 152 10.41 -6.13 -23.83
N GLY A 153 9.28 -6.83 -23.70
CA GLY A 153 8.60 -7.48 -24.82
C GLY A 153 8.13 -6.49 -25.89
N LEU A 154 7.61 -5.33 -25.47
CA LEU A 154 7.19 -4.26 -26.38
C LEU A 154 8.39 -3.63 -27.08
N LEU A 155 9.49 -3.35 -26.36
CA LEU A 155 10.72 -2.82 -26.94
C LEU A 155 11.31 -3.77 -28.00
N MET A 156 11.36 -5.06 -27.69
CA MET A 156 11.84 -6.08 -28.64
C MET A 156 10.94 -6.19 -29.87
N SER A 157 9.63 -6.07 -29.70
CA SER A 157 8.67 -6.10 -30.82
C SER A 157 8.88 -4.91 -31.76
N ILE A 158 9.06 -3.70 -31.22
CA ILE A 158 9.34 -2.49 -32.02
C ILE A 158 10.69 -2.61 -32.73
N TRP A 159 11.72 -3.08 -32.03
CA TRP A 159 13.07 -3.20 -32.61
C TRP A 159 13.12 -4.20 -33.76
N CYS A 160 12.41 -5.33 -33.65
CA CYS A 160 12.37 -6.36 -34.69
C CYS A 160 11.57 -5.93 -35.93
N SER A 161 10.69 -4.93 -35.78
CA SER A 161 9.88 -4.36 -36.87
C SER A 161 10.62 -3.33 -37.73
N SER A 162 11.76 -2.82 -37.23
CA SER A 162 12.54 -1.72 -37.83
C SER A 162 13.73 -2.22 -38.65
#